data_AF-W1Y5V7-F1
#
_entry.id   AF-W1Y5V7-F1
#
_cell.length_a   1.000
_cell.length_b   1.000
_cell.length_c   1.000
_cell.angle_alpha   90.00
_cell.angle_beta   90.00
_cell.angle_gamma   90.00
#
_symmetry.space_group_name_H-M   'P 1'
#
loop_
_entity.id
_entity.type
_entity.pdbx_description
1 polymer ?
#
loop_
_entity_poly.entity_id
_entity_poly.type
_entity_poly.pdbx_seq_one_letter_code
_entity_poly.pdbx_strand_id
1 'polypeptide(L)' 'MRYNPVLADEGRNPFLLDSSKPDKTWREYTKLELRYRMLAKAHPEEAERMLDLGQRQVERRYAEYAEM' A
#
# COMPACT_ATOMS: atom_id res chain seq x y z
N MET A 1 -8.99 -6.73 -1.56
CA MET A 1 -8.79 -7.37 -2.87
C MET A 1 -9.37 -8.75 -2.77
N ARG A 2 -10.20 -9.11 -3.74
CA ARG A 2 -10.82 -10.43 -3.85
C ARG A 2 -10.65 -10.90 -5.28
N TYR A 3 -10.59 -12.21 -5.45
CA TYR A 3 -10.61 -12.84 -6.75
C TYR A 3 -11.80 -13.79 -6.79
N ASN A 4 -12.71 -13.59 -7.75
CA ASN A 4 -13.88 -14.45 -7.96
C ASN A 4 -13.73 -15.22 -9.28
N PRO A 5 -13.38 -16.52 -9.26
CA PRO A 5 -13.16 -17.30 -10.48
C PRO A 5 -14.43 -17.44 -11.34
N VAL A 6 -15.62 -17.40 -10.72
CA VAL A 6 -16.89 -17.51 -11.46
C VAL A 6 -17.07 -16.34 -12.45
N LEU A 7 -16.58 -15.14 -12.10
CA LEU A 7 -16.60 -14.00 -13.02
C LEU A 7 -15.71 -14.24 -14.24
N ALA A 8 -14.61 -14.98 -14.10
CA ALA A 8 -13.76 -15.33 -15.23
C ALA A 8 -14.47 -16.31 -16.18
N ASP A 9 -15.19 -17.29 -15.62
CA ASP A 9 -15.99 -18.24 -16.40
C ASP A 9 -17.12 -17.52 -17.18
N GLU A 10 -17.62 -16.39 -16.64
CA GLU A 10 -18.58 -15.49 -17.28
C GLU A 10 -17.93 -14.49 -18.28
N GLY A 11 -16.62 -14.51 -18.47
CA GLY A 11 -15.89 -13.57 -19.34
C GLY A 11 -15.76 -12.14 -18.78
N ARG A 12 -15.97 -11.95 -17.47
CA ARG A 12 -15.87 -10.68 -16.75
C ARG A 12 -14.55 -10.59 -15.98
N ASN A 13 -14.19 -9.40 -15.50
CA ASN A 13 -13.02 -9.24 -14.65
C ASN A 13 -13.21 -9.97 -13.30
N PRO A 14 -12.40 -10.99 -12.98
CA PRO A 14 -12.49 -11.72 -11.71
C PRO A 14 -11.82 -11.00 -10.54
N PHE A 15 -10.96 -10.02 -10.80
CA PHE A 15 -10.29 -9.25 -9.78
C PHE A 15 -11.17 -8.10 -9.30
N LEU A 16 -11.26 -7.94 -7.98
CA LEU A 16 -12.05 -6.90 -7.34
C LEU A 16 -11.19 -6.17 -6.31
N LEU A 17 -10.96 -4.88 -6.54
CA LEU A 17 -10.33 -3.99 -5.57
C LEU A 17 -11.37 -3.36 -4.65
N ASP A 18 -11.50 -3.90 -3.44
CA ASP A 18 -12.50 -3.42 -2.46
C ASP A 18 -12.08 -2.13 -1.73
N SER A 19 -10.81 -1.75 -1.81
CA SER A 19 -10.27 -0.57 -1.15
C SER A 19 -10.37 0.65 -2.05
N SER A 20 -10.81 1.77 -1.49
CA SER A 20 -10.71 3.08 -2.15
C SER A 20 -9.25 3.52 -2.29
N LYS A 21 -9.04 4.60 -3.06
CA LYS A 21 -7.76 5.31 -3.09
C LYS A 21 -7.32 5.65 -1.66
N PRO A 22 -6.03 5.49 -1.32
CA PRO A 22 -5.50 5.91 -0.03
C PRO A 22 -5.78 7.39 0.22
N ASP A 23 -6.28 7.71 1.41
CA ASP A 23 -6.60 9.07 1.84
C ASP A 23 -5.51 9.68 2.75
N LYS A 24 -4.52 8.87 3.14
CA LYS A 24 -3.36 9.25 3.94
C LYS A 24 -2.10 8.71 3.29
N THR A 25 -1.02 9.46 3.43
CA THR A 25 0.31 9.05 2.99
C THR A 25 0.88 7.95 3.89
N TRP A 26 1.86 7.21 3.37
CA TRP A 26 2.63 6.24 4.15
C TRP A 26 3.27 6.91 5.37
N ARG A 27 3.83 8.11 5.19
CA ARG A 27 4.47 8.89 6.26
C ARG A 27 3.50 9.29 7.37
N GLU A 28 2.26 9.63 7.06
CA GLU A 28 1.26 9.95 8.07
C GLU A 28 0.88 8.72 8.88
N TYR A 29 0.70 7.57 8.23
CA TYR A 29 0.42 6.31 8.92
C TYR A 29 1.57 5.89 9.85
N THR A 30 2.82 5.92 9.37
CA THR A 30 3.97 5.44 10.17
C THR A 30 4.22 6.26 11.42
N LYS A 31 3.88 7.55 11.43
CA LYS A 31 3.98 8.42 12.62
C LYS A 31 3.07 7.97 13.78
N LEU A 32 2.01 7.24 13.50
CA LEU A 32 1.03 6.80 14.49
C LEU A 32 1.44 5.51 15.22
N GLU A 33 2.49 4.85 14.76
CA GLU A 33 2.82 3.47 15.13
C GLU A 33 4.21 3.40 15.77
N LEU A 34 4.29 2.84 16.99
CA LEU A 34 5.55 2.80 17.74
C LEU A 34 6.67 2.07 16.99
N ARG A 35 6.33 1.00 16.25
CA ARG A 35 7.30 0.19 15.49
C ARG A 35 8.13 1.00 14.50
N TYR A 36 7.56 1.99 13.83
CA TYR A 36 8.31 2.84 12.90
C TYR A 36 9.03 3.98 13.63
N ARG A 37 8.42 4.52 14.69
CA ARG A 37 9.05 5.54 15.54
C ARG A 37 10.33 5.04 16.21
N MET A 38 10.39 3.76 16.58
CA MET A 38 11.60 3.14 17.13
C MET A 38 12.75 3.15 16.14
N LEU A 39 12.49 2.82 14.87
CA LEU A 39 13.50 2.90 13.82
C LEU A 39 13.96 4.34 13.58
N ALA A 40 13.03 5.29 13.49
CA ALA A 40 13.36 6.70 13.32
C ALA A 40 14.23 7.27 14.45
N LYS A 41 14.03 6.77 15.68
CA LYS A 41 14.87 7.15 16.84
C LYS A 41 16.26 6.53 16.78
N ALA A 42 16.37 5.26 16.41
CA ALA A 42 17.64 4.53 16.41
C ALA A 42 18.51 4.84 15.18
N HIS A 43 17.88 5.00 14.01
CA HIS A 43 18.53 5.15 12.71
C HIS A 43 17.74 6.16 11.83
N PRO A 44 17.86 7.48 12.10
CA PRO A 44 17.03 8.50 11.47
C PRO A 44 17.20 8.57 9.94
N GLU A 45 18.43 8.49 9.43
CA GLU A 45 18.72 8.56 7.99
C GLU A 45 18.12 7.36 7.23
N GLU A 46 18.28 6.17 7.79
CA GLU A 46 17.73 4.95 7.20
C GLU A 46 16.20 4.92 7.29
N ALA A 47 15.62 5.43 8.39
CA ALA A 47 14.18 5.58 8.51
C ALA A 47 13.62 6.51 7.42
N GLU A 48 14.28 7.63 7.14
CA GLU A 48 13.88 8.55 6.08
C GLU A 48 13.95 7.88 4.70
N ARG A 49 15.03 7.16 4.42
CA ARG A 49 15.17 6.36 3.18
C ARG A 49 14.04 5.34 3.03
N MET A 50 13.69 4.64 4.11
CA MET A 50 12.61 3.65 4.10
C MET A 50 11.22 4.28 3.96
N LEU A 51 11.00 5.50 4.47
CA LEU A 51 9.74 6.22 4.27
C LEU A 51 9.53 6.55 2.79
N ASP A 52 10.57 7.01 2.09
CA ASP A 52 10.46 7.32 0.66
C ASP A 52 10.24 6.07 -0.19
N LEU A 53 10.94 4.98 0.11
CA LEU A 53 10.73 3.70 -0.57
C LEU A 53 9.32 3.15 -0.31
N GLY A 54 8.86 3.21 0.94
CA GLY A 54 7.53 2.75 1.32
C GLY A 54 6.42 3.56 0.64
N GLN A 55 6.57 4.88 0.52
CA GLN A 55 5.60 5.73 -0.18
C GLN A 55 5.47 5.31 -1.65
N ARG A 56 6.60 5.17 -2.36
CA ARG A 56 6.59 4.72 -3.77
C ARG A 56 6.00 3.32 -3.93
N GLN A 57 6.28 2.43 -2.98
CA GLN A 57 5.74 1.07 -3.01
C GLN A 57 4.23 1.04 -2.82
N VAL A 58 3.68 1.83 -1.88
CA VAL A 58 2.24 1.93 -1.65
C VAL A 58 1.53 2.48 -2.87
N GLU A 59 2.05 3.56 -3.46
CA GLU A 59 1.49 4.18 -4.66
C GLU A 59 1.50 3.22 -5.85
N ARG A 60 2.65 2.59 -6.11
CA ARG A 60 2.80 1.60 -7.17
C ARG A 60 1.85 0.43 -7.00
N ARG A 61 1.78 -0.14 -5.79
CA ARG A 61 0.93 -1.30 -5.52
C ARG A 61 -0.55 -0.99 -5.72
N TYR A 62 -0.99 0.18 -5.29
CA TYR A 62 -2.37 0.62 -5.52
C TYR A 62 -2.65 0.80 -7.01
N ALA A 63 -1.73 1.43 -7.77
CA ALA A 63 -1.89 1.61 -9.21
C ALA A 63 -1.99 0.26 -9.95
N GLU A 64 -1.09 -0.69 -9.63
CA GLU A 64 -1.14 -2.05 -10.18
C GLU A 64 -2.51 -2.71 -9.94
N TYR A 65 -3.05 -2.61 -8.73
CA TYR A 65 -4.36 -3.19 -8.43
C TYR A 65 -5.53 -2.41 -9.02
N ALA A 66 -5.41 -1.11 -9.24
CA ALA A 66 -6.47 -0.31 -9.86
C ALA A 66 -6.60 -0.56 -11.36
N GLU A 67 -5.53 -1.06 -12.01
CA GLU A 67 -5.50 -1.43 -13.43
C GLU A 67 -5.88 -2.89 -13.70
N MET A 68 -5.93 -3.73 -12.67
CA MET A 68 -6.33 -5.15 -12.77
C MET A 68 -7.84 -5.33 -12.86
#